data_AF-A0A6N2TKI7-F1
#
_entry.id   AF-A0A6N2TKI7-F1
#
_cell.length_a   1.000
_cell.length_b   1.000
_cell.length_c   1.000
_cell.angle_alpha   90.00
_cell.angle_beta   90.00
_cell.angle_gamma   90.00
#
_symmetry.space_group_name_H-M   'P 1'
#
loop_
_entity.id
_entity.type
_entity.pdbx_description
1 polymer ?
#
loop_
_entity_poly.entity_id
_entity_poly.type
_entity_poly.pdbx_seq_one_letter_code
_entity_poly.pdbx_strand_id
1 'polypeptide(L)'
;MSTDENKIQRAEISTALPDKKELYEKLYSVIEENQKKGTKAFISIAVSLFGIYEHELYKEKNYANIYDFAFEQFGLSKTNVFNYLNIVKNFGMKDENGEGFKGLKAEYEKFSSSQLISMLKLNEQLREEITPDMSVREINRKRRYWEEEHPVTTDEKGTSVASKKPKKEKVELMKTGDIQEILEGTALLNKIAEQEERYPEKEYDVVVSLIYKE
;
A
#
# COMPACT_ATOMS: atom_id res chain seq x y z
N MET A 1 -6.71 30.21 -73.79
CA MET A 1 -6.65 28.75 -73.58
C MET A 1 -5.45 28.46 -72.70
N SER A 2 -5.61 28.46 -71.38
CA SER A 2 -4.53 28.14 -70.43
C SER A 2 -5.08 28.06 -69.02
N THR A 3 -5.70 26.94 -68.62
CA THR A 3 -5.88 26.59 -67.20
C THR A 3 -6.21 25.10 -67.03
N ASP A 4 -5.40 24.18 -67.57
CA ASP A 4 -5.74 22.74 -67.56
C ASP A 4 -4.76 21.80 -66.82
N GLU A 5 -3.80 22.31 -66.05
CA GLU A 5 -2.79 21.41 -65.43
C GLU A 5 -2.67 21.46 -63.90
N ASN A 6 -3.38 22.35 -63.20
CA ASN A 6 -3.15 22.55 -61.75
C ASN A 6 -4.32 22.19 -60.83
N LYS A 7 -5.31 21.43 -61.32
CA LYS A 7 -6.49 21.03 -60.52
C LYS A 7 -6.58 19.53 -60.22
N ILE A 8 -5.72 18.70 -60.83
CA ILE A 8 -5.80 17.23 -60.70
C ILE A 8 -4.76 16.67 -59.71
N GLN A 9 -3.85 17.47 -59.16
CA GLN A 9 -2.77 16.97 -58.28
C GLN A 9 -2.88 17.34 -56.79
N ARG A 10 -4.00 17.89 -56.30
CA ARG A 10 -4.05 18.42 -54.92
C ARG A 10 -5.00 17.77 -53.92
N ALA A 11 -5.74 16.72 -54.24
CA ALA A 11 -6.60 16.12 -53.22
C ALA A 11 -6.98 14.67 -53.50
N GLU A 12 -6.01 13.75 -53.48
CA GLU A 12 -6.35 12.33 -53.32
C GLU A 12 -5.17 11.51 -52.78
N ILE A 13 -4.51 12.04 -51.75
CA ILE A 13 -3.98 11.18 -50.70
C ILE A 13 -5.06 11.20 -49.61
N SER A 14 -6.15 10.47 -49.87
CA SER A 14 -7.15 10.18 -48.85
C SER A 14 -6.50 9.22 -47.86
N THR A 15 -5.80 9.76 -46.87
CA THR A 15 -5.54 9.05 -45.62
C THR A 15 -6.87 8.87 -44.92
N ALA A 16 -7.68 7.93 -45.41
CA ALA A 16 -8.88 7.48 -44.74
C ALA A 16 -8.44 6.94 -43.37
N LEU A 17 -8.83 7.66 -42.33
CA LEU A 17 -8.70 7.20 -40.94
C LEU A 17 -9.29 5.78 -40.90
N PRO A 18 -8.58 4.77 -40.33
CA PRO A 18 -9.14 3.42 -40.17
C PRO A 18 -10.54 3.52 -39.57
N ASP A 19 -11.44 2.60 -39.93
CA ASP A 19 -12.80 2.55 -39.37
C ASP A 19 -12.69 2.78 -37.86
N LYS A 20 -13.43 3.77 -37.34
CA LYS A 20 -13.33 4.19 -35.93
C LYS A 20 -13.43 3.00 -34.98
N LYS A 21 -14.19 1.97 -35.39
CA LYS A 21 -14.29 0.70 -34.68
C LYS A 21 -12.97 -0.09 -34.69
N GLU A 22 -12.35 -0.29 -35.85
CA GLU A 22 -11.05 -0.98 -35.97
C GLU A 22 -9.96 -0.25 -35.20
N LEU A 23 -9.93 1.09 -35.28
CA LEU A 23 -8.99 1.90 -34.53
C LEU A 23 -9.20 1.76 -33.02
N TYR A 24 -10.45 1.78 -32.56
CA TYR A 24 -10.79 1.57 -31.15
C TYR A 24 -10.31 0.20 -30.66
N GLU A 25 -10.64 -0.89 -31.36
CA GLU A 25 -10.24 -2.25 -30.96
C GLU A 25 -8.72 -2.40 -30.88
N LYS A 26 -7.99 -1.83 -31.86
CA LYS A 26 -6.54 -1.81 -31.87
C LYS A 26 -5.97 -1.07 -30.65
N LEU A 27 -6.45 0.13 -30.36
CA LEU A 27 -5.97 0.93 -29.23
C LEU A 27 -6.34 0.29 -27.89
N TYR A 28 -7.54 -0.27 -27.78
CA TYR A 28 -8.02 -0.99 -26.60
C TYR A 28 -7.12 -2.19 -26.29
N SER A 29 -6.82 -3.03 -27.30
CA SER A 29 -5.95 -4.18 -27.15
C SER A 29 -4.53 -3.79 -26.68
N VAL A 30 -3.97 -2.70 -27.22
CA VAL A 30 -2.67 -2.17 -26.79
C VAL A 30 -2.70 -1.73 -25.32
N ILE A 31 -3.78 -1.07 -24.88
CA ILE A 31 -3.93 -0.68 -23.47
C ILE A 31 -3.99 -1.92 -22.58
N GLU A 32 -4.82 -2.90 -22.94
CA GLU A 32 -5.01 -4.13 -22.17
C GLU A 32 -3.71 -4.92 -22.04
N GLU A 33 -2.96 -5.07 -23.12
CA GLU A 33 -1.67 -5.77 -23.13
C GLU A 33 -0.65 -5.06 -22.23
N ASN A 34 -0.54 -3.73 -22.32
CA ASN A 34 0.37 -2.96 -21.49
C ASN A 34 -0.03 -2.99 -20.01
N GLN A 35 -1.32 -3.03 -19.69
CA GLN A 35 -1.77 -3.23 -18.32
C GLN A 35 -1.37 -4.60 -17.77
N LYS A 36 -1.49 -5.67 -18.58
CA LYS A 36 -1.03 -7.02 -18.20
C LYS A 36 0.47 -7.05 -17.96
N LYS A 37 1.26 -6.43 -18.86
CA LYS A 37 2.72 -6.30 -18.70
C LYS A 37 3.08 -5.50 -17.45
N GLY A 38 2.42 -4.37 -17.22
CA GLY A 38 2.63 -3.53 -16.03
C GLY A 38 2.31 -4.27 -14.74
N THR A 39 1.24 -5.06 -14.72
CA THR A 39 0.87 -5.90 -13.56
C THR A 39 1.92 -6.97 -13.30
N LYS A 40 2.41 -7.66 -14.34
CA LYS A 40 3.50 -8.64 -14.20
C LYS A 40 4.78 -8.02 -13.64
N ALA A 41 5.17 -6.85 -14.15
CA ALA A 41 6.33 -6.12 -13.65
C ALA A 41 6.14 -5.69 -12.18
N PHE A 42 4.95 -5.18 -11.84
CA PHE A 42 4.58 -4.81 -10.48
C PHE A 42 4.71 -6.01 -9.51
N ILE A 43 4.21 -7.19 -9.89
CA ILE A 43 4.31 -8.40 -9.05
C ILE A 43 5.75 -8.88 -8.92
N SER A 44 6.53 -8.83 -10.01
CA SER A 44 7.94 -9.20 -9.96
C SER A 44 8.72 -8.31 -8.99
N ILE A 45 8.50 -6.99 -9.02
CA ILE A 45 9.09 -6.05 -8.06
C ILE A 45 8.64 -6.40 -6.64
N ALA A 46 7.35 -6.65 -6.43
CA ALA A 46 6.79 -6.97 -5.12
C ALA A 46 7.46 -8.19 -4.50
N VAL A 47 7.57 -9.28 -5.28
CA VAL A 47 8.19 -10.54 -4.88
C VAL A 47 9.67 -10.35 -4.52
N SER A 48 10.45 -9.68 -5.38
CA SER A 48 11.86 -9.43 -5.10
C SER A 48 12.05 -8.54 -3.86
N LEU A 49 11.23 -7.50 -3.71
CA LEU A 49 11.28 -6.63 -2.54
C LEU A 49 10.90 -7.37 -1.25
N PHE A 50 9.93 -8.27 -1.33
CA PHE A 50 9.54 -9.14 -0.22
C PHE A 50 10.66 -10.10 0.17
N GLY A 51 11.35 -10.72 -0.79
CA GLY A 51 12.51 -11.59 -0.51
C GLY A 51 13.65 -10.83 0.18
N ILE A 52 13.97 -9.61 -0.29
CA ILE A 52 14.96 -8.75 0.38
C ILE A 52 14.51 -8.41 1.81
N TYR A 53 13.22 -8.16 2.03
CA TYR A 53 12.67 -7.87 3.34
C TYR A 53 12.71 -9.09 4.27
N GLU A 54 12.29 -10.25 3.81
CA GLU A 54 12.17 -11.49 4.58
C GLU A 54 13.53 -12.01 5.07
N HIS A 55 14.56 -11.88 4.23
CA HIS A 55 15.93 -12.27 4.56
C HIS A 55 16.79 -11.11 5.08
N GLU A 56 16.19 -9.95 5.34
CA GLU A 56 16.86 -8.73 5.81
C GLU A 56 18.07 -8.28 4.95
N LEU A 57 18.08 -8.62 3.65
CA LEU A 57 19.22 -8.39 2.74
C LEU A 57 19.49 -6.91 2.49
N TYR A 58 18.58 -6.01 2.86
CA TYR A 58 18.84 -4.57 2.85
C TYR A 58 20.00 -4.20 3.80
N LYS A 59 20.29 -5.01 4.83
CA LYS A 59 21.42 -4.82 5.75
C LYS A 59 22.78 -5.01 5.07
N GLU A 60 22.86 -5.76 3.98
CA GLU A 60 24.11 -5.94 3.19
C GLU A 60 24.65 -4.61 2.64
N LYS A 61 23.77 -3.63 2.46
CA LYS A 61 24.13 -2.25 2.07
C LYS A 61 24.06 -1.26 3.24
N ASN A 62 24.06 -1.74 4.49
CA ASN A 62 23.97 -0.95 5.72
C ASN A 62 22.68 -0.12 5.88
N TYR A 63 21.58 -0.55 5.26
CA TYR A 63 20.29 0.09 5.52
C TYR A 63 19.66 -0.41 6.82
N ALA A 64 19.07 0.50 7.60
CA ALA A 64 18.41 0.16 8.85
C ALA A 64 17.08 -0.59 8.63
N ASN A 65 16.36 -0.29 7.55
CA ASN A 65 15.09 -0.91 7.22
C ASN A 65 14.85 -0.94 5.70
N ILE A 66 13.89 -1.77 5.27
CA ILE A 66 13.51 -1.95 3.85
C ILE A 66 13.01 -0.66 3.19
N TYR A 67 12.38 0.25 3.94
CA TYR A 67 11.78 1.46 3.39
C TYR A 67 12.85 2.45 2.93
N ASP A 68 13.90 2.63 3.74
CA ASP A 68 15.01 3.53 3.40
C ASP A 68 15.80 2.96 2.21
N PHE A 69 16.06 1.65 2.22
CA PHE A 69 16.65 0.95 1.07
C PHE A 69 15.84 1.19 -0.22
N ALA A 70 14.54 0.94 -0.18
CA ALA A 70 13.68 1.04 -1.36
C ALA A 70 13.50 2.49 -1.85
N PHE A 71 13.50 3.44 -0.92
CA PHE A 71 13.44 4.86 -1.25
C PHE A 71 14.74 5.34 -1.90
N GLU A 72 15.90 5.03 -1.32
CA GLU A 72 17.18 5.51 -1.85
C GLU A 72 17.59 4.82 -3.15
N GLN A 73 17.37 3.52 -3.28
CA GLN A 73 17.81 2.77 -4.47
C GLN A 73 16.83 2.89 -5.65
N PHE A 74 15.52 3.03 -5.37
CA PHE A 74 14.47 2.94 -6.39
C PHE A 74 13.44 4.08 -6.36
N GLY A 75 13.55 5.04 -5.44
CA GLY A 75 12.59 6.13 -5.29
C GLY A 75 11.21 5.69 -4.80
N LEU A 76 11.09 4.51 -4.18
CA LEU A 76 9.80 3.99 -3.74
C LEU A 76 9.36 4.62 -2.42
N SER A 77 8.16 5.19 -2.40
CA SER A 77 7.56 5.71 -1.17
C SER A 77 7.26 4.62 -0.15
N LYS A 78 7.19 4.97 1.14
CA LYS A 78 6.84 4.03 2.21
C LYS A 78 5.50 3.33 1.95
N THR A 79 4.52 4.06 1.42
CA THR A 79 3.21 3.52 1.04
C THR A 79 3.32 2.47 -0.07
N ASN A 80 4.15 2.70 -1.09
CA ASN A 80 4.34 1.74 -2.17
C ASN A 80 5.03 0.47 -1.67
N VAL A 81 6.09 0.62 -0.88
CA VAL A 81 6.78 -0.52 -0.25
C VAL A 81 5.80 -1.33 0.61
N PHE A 82 5.01 -0.66 1.45
CA PHE A 82 3.99 -1.32 2.28
C PHE A 82 2.97 -2.08 1.42
N ASN A 83 2.49 -1.49 0.33
CA ASN A 83 1.55 -2.15 -0.57
C ASN A 83 2.18 -3.39 -1.23
N TYR A 84 3.42 -3.29 -1.72
CA TYR A 84 4.15 -4.41 -2.31
C TYR A 84 4.28 -5.58 -1.34
N LEU A 85 4.75 -5.31 -0.12
CA LEU A 85 4.95 -6.35 0.89
C LEU A 85 3.64 -7.04 1.26
N ASN A 86 2.55 -6.27 1.42
CA ASN A 86 1.25 -6.83 1.76
C ASN A 86 0.59 -7.58 0.61
N ILE A 87 0.81 -7.18 -0.64
CA ILE A 87 0.30 -7.93 -1.80
C ILE A 87 0.90 -9.33 -1.82
N VAL A 88 2.22 -9.44 -1.68
CA VAL A 88 2.89 -10.75 -1.65
C VAL A 88 2.42 -11.57 -0.46
N LYS A 89 2.34 -10.97 0.73
CA LYS A 89 1.90 -11.67 1.94
C LYS A 89 0.48 -12.24 1.86
N ASN A 90 -0.46 -11.51 1.24
CA ASN A 90 -1.88 -11.89 1.21
C ASN A 90 -2.26 -12.70 -0.04
N PHE A 91 -1.70 -12.33 -1.19
CA PHE A 91 -2.11 -12.84 -2.51
C PHE A 91 -1.02 -13.65 -3.21
N GLY A 92 0.19 -13.68 -2.65
CA GLY A 92 1.33 -14.39 -3.22
C GLY A 92 1.16 -15.91 -3.15
N MET A 93 1.78 -16.58 -4.12
CA MET A 93 1.95 -18.03 -4.17
C MET A 93 3.39 -18.38 -3.82
N LYS A 94 3.57 -19.25 -2.84
CA LYS A 94 4.88 -19.82 -2.49
C LYS A 94 5.35 -20.78 -3.57
N ASP A 95 6.66 -20.89 -3.75
CA ASP A 95 7.25 -21.91 -4.60
C ASP A 95 7.07 -23.33 -4.04
N GLU A 96 7.40 -24.33 -4.85
CA GLU A 96 7.26 -25.76 -4.51
C GLU A 96 8.13 -26.19 -3.33
N ASN A 97 9.21 -25.43 -3.04
CA ASN A 97 10.13 -25.69 -1.94
C ASN A 97 9.73 -24.92 -0.65
N GLY A 98 8.78 -24.00 -0.74
CA GLY A 98 8.34 -23.12 0.35
C GLY A 98 9.33 -22.02 0.72
N GLU A 99 10.40 -21.83 -0.06
CA GLU A 99 11.54 -20.95 0.27
C GLU A 99 11.37 -19.52 -0.26
N GLY A 100 10.46 -19.31 -1.21
CA GLY A 100 10.18 -17.98 -1.75
C GLY A 100 8.79 -17.86 -2.38
N PHE A 101 8.48 -16.67 -2.89
CA PHE A 101 7.26 -16.41 -3.65
C PHE A 101 7.58 -16.42 -5.16
N LYS A 102 6.75 -17.08 -5.95
CA LYS A 102 6.93 -17.17 -7.41
C LYS A 102 6.02 -16.21 -8.19
N GLY A 103 4.95 -15.75 -7.56
CA GLY A 103 3.94 -14.92 -8.20
C GLY A 103 2.70 -14.78 -7.32
N LEU A 104 1.54 -14.62 -7.95
CA LEU A 104 0.24 -14.59 -7.27
C LEU A 104 -0.38 -15.99 -7.26
N LYS A 105 -1.33 -16.24 -6.34
CA LYS A 105 -2.21 -17.41 -6.43
C LYS A 105 -3.05 -17.32 -7.71
N ALA A 106 -3.40 -18.48 -8.28
CA ALA A 106 -4.17 -18.58 -9.54
C ALA A 106 -5.46 -17.75 -9.53
N GLU A 107 -6.15 -17.65 -8.39
CA GLU A 107 -7.36 -16.84 -8.22
C GLU A 107 -7.11 -15.33 -8.37
N TYR A 108 -5.90 -14.85 -8.10
CA TYR A 108 -5.55 -13.43 -8.15
C TYR A 108 -4.80 -13.00 -9.43
N GLU A 109 -4.40 -13.92 -10.30
CA GLU A 109 -3.58 -13.62 -11.49
C GLU A 109 -4.25 -12.68 -12.50
N LYS A 110 -5.58 -12.68 -12.54
CA LYS A 110 -6.37 -11.85 -13.47
C LYS A 110 -6.58 -10.42 -12.96
N PHE A 111 -6.22 -10.12 -11.72
CA PHE A 111 -6.42 -8.80 -11.14
C PHE A 111 -5.26 -7.85 -11.49
N SER A 112 -5.59 -6.60 -11.81
CA SER A 112 -4.62 -5.53 -11.93
C SER A 112 -3.99 -5.15 -10.58
N SER A 113 -2.81 -4.56 -10.62
CA SER A 113 -2.11 -4.05 -9.43
C SER A 113 -2.99 -3.11 -8.58
N SER A 114 -3.71 -2.19 -9.22
CA SER A 114 -4.62 -1.26 -8.52
C SER A 114 -5.79 -1.96 -7.82
N GLN A 115 -6.35 -3.01 -8.43
CA GLN A 115 -7.41 -3.81 -7.78
C GLN A 115 -6.85 -4.54 -6.56
N LEU A 116 -5.68 -5.17 -6.67
CA LEU A 116 -5.02 -5.86 -5.55
C LEU A 116 -4.76 -4.91 -4.38
N ILE A 117 -4.29 -3.68 -4.64
CA ILE A 117 -4.09 -2.65 -3.60
C ILE A 117 -5.42 -2.29 -2.91
N SER A 118 -6.51 -2.17 -3.67
CA SER A 118 -7.83 -1.92 -3.08
C SER A 118 -8.34 -3.12 -2.27
N MET A 119 -8.06 -4.34 -2.73
CA MET A 119 -8.46 -5.57 -2.04
C MET A 119 -7.74 -5.75 -0.70
N LEU A 120 -6.54 -5.20 -0.51
CA LEU A 120 -5.85 -5.19 0.80
C LEU A 120 -6.69 -4.53 1.91
N LYS A 121 -7.59 -3.61 1.55
CA LYS A 121 -8.44 -2.88 2.50
C LYS A 121 -9.76 -3.58 2.79
N LEU A 122 -10.01 -4.72 2.15
CA LEU A 122 -11.22 -5.51 2.35
C LEU A 122 -10.99 -6.55 3.44
N ASN A 123 -12.06 -6.83 4.19
CA ASN A 123 -12.13 -8.05 5.01
C ASN A 123 -12.13 -9.30 4.11
N GLU A 124 -12.02 -10.47 4.72
CA GLU A 124 -11.94 -11.75 4.00
C GLU A 124 -13.23 -12.07 3.24
N GLN A 125 -14.40 -11.84 3.85
CA GLN A 125 -15.70 -12.12 3.23
C GLN A 125 -15.92 -11.30 1.95
N LEU A 126 -15.67 -9.99 1.99
CA LEU A 126 -15.81 -9.11 0.82
C LEU A 126 -14.80 -9.45 -0.26
N ARG A 127 -13.62 -9.94 0.11
CA ARG A 127 -12.55 -10.28 -0.84
C ARG A 127 -12.94 -11.46 -1.73
N GLU A 128 -13.65 -12.44 -1.17
CA GLU A 128 -14.21 -13.58 -1.92
C GLU A 128 -15.27 -13.14 -2.93
N GLU A 129 -15.99 -12.05 -2.66
CA GLU A 129 -17.01 -11.51 -3.56
C GLU A 129 -16.48 -10.59 -4.68
N ILE A 130 -15.17 -10.33 -4.71
CA ILE A 130 -14.58 -9.47 -5.76
C ILE A 130 -14.20 -10.33 -6.97
N THR A 131 -14.62 -9.88 -8.16
CA THR A 131 -14.18 -10.46 -9.44
C THR A 131 -13.21 -9.54 -10.19
N PRO A 132 -12.34 -10.10 -11.06
CA PRO A 132 -11.39 -9.31 -11.85
C PRO A 132 -12.03 -8.28 -12.78
N ASP A 133 -13.29 -8.50 -13.18
CA ASP A 133 -14.05 -7.59 -14.05
C ASP A 133 -14.51 -6.32 -13.31
N MET A 134 -14.53 -6.33 -11.98
CA MET A 134 -14.94 -5.18 -11.18
C MET A 134 -13.90 -4.07 -11.21
N SER A 135 -14.31 -2.84 -11.50
CA SER A 135 -13.44 -1.68 -11.39
C SER A 135 -13.03 -1.40 -9.94
N VAL A 136 -11.89 -0.75 -9.75
CA VAL A 136 -11.42 -0.26 -8.44
C VAL A 136 -12.48 0.60 -7.72
N ARG A 137 -13.29 1.35 -8.49
CA ARG A 137 -14.39 2.16 -7.94
C ARG A 137 -15.48 1.28 -7.34
N GLU A 138 -15.86 0.21 -8.02
CA GLU A 138 -16.87 -0.74 -7.54
C GLU A 138 -16.38 -1.50 -6.32
N ILE A 139 -15.11 -1.93 -6.31
CA ILE A 139 -14.47 -2.57 -5.14
C ILE A 139 -14.55 -1.65 -3.92
N ASN A 140 -14.13 -0.38 -4.08
CA ASN A 140 -14.16 0.59 -2.99
C ASN A 140 -15.60 0.95 -2.56
N ARG A 141 -16.58 0.88 -3.48
CA ARG A 141 -17.99 1.10 -3.17
C ARG A 141 -18.57 -0.06 -2.36
N LYS A 142 -18.29 -1.31 -2.74
CA LYS A 142 -18.66 -2.51 -1.94
C LYS A 142 -18.12 -2.41 -0.52
N ARG A 143 -16.85 -2.02 -0.36
CA ARG A 143 -16.24 -1.80 0.95
C ARG A 143 -17.04 -0.79 1.78
N ARG A 144 -17.38 0.37 1.20
CA ARG A 144 -18.15 1.42 1.89
C ARG A 144 -19.54 0.94 2.30
N TYR A 145 -20.28 0.28 1.41
CA TYR A 145 -21.59 -0.26 1.75
C TYR A 145 -21.52 -1.29 2.87
N TRP A 146 -20.52 -2.16 2.85
CA TRP A 146 -20.34 -3.12 3.94
C TRP A 146 -20.01 -2.43 5.27
N GLU A 147 -19.18 -1.39 5.25
CA GLU A 147 -18.87 -0.56 6.42
C GLU A 147 -20.10 0.21 6.95
N GLU A 148 -21.02 0.61 6.07
CA GLU A 148 -22.28 1.28 6.41
C GLU A 148 -23.33 0.32 6.99
N GLU A 149 -23.45 -0.89 6.43
CA GLU A 149 -24.38 -1.94 6.88
C GLU A 149 -23.88 -2.67 8.14
N HIS A 150 -22.57 -2.67 8.37
CA HIS A 150 -21.93 -3.20 9.57
C HIS A 150 -21.20 -2.06 10.29
N PRO A 151 -21.95 -1.07 10.85
CA PRO A 151 -21.33 0.01 11.59
C PRO A 151 -20.67 -0.59 12.83
N VAL A 152 -19.35 -0.75 12.75
CA VAL A 152 -18.54 -1.00 13.93
C VAL A 152 -18.81 0.17 14.87
N THR A 153 -19.30 -0.09 16.08
CA THR A 153 -19.44 0.94 17.11
C THR A 153 -18.06 1.55 17.34
N THR A 154 -17.83 2.73 16.79
CA THR A 154 -16.60 3.49 16.98
C THR A 154 -16.81 4.49 18.08
N ASP A 155 -16.03 4.36 19.16
CA ASP A 155 -15.73 5.49 20.05
C ASP A 155 -15.18 6.66 19.21
N GLU A 156 -15.42 7.90 19.66
CA GLU A 156 -15.45 9.19 18.93
C GLU A 156 -14.22 9.63 18.08
N LYS A 157 -13.36 8.75 17.56
CA LYS A 157 -12.20 9.12 16.71
C LYS A 157 -12.01 8.24 15.46
N GLY A 158 -13.10 7.90 14.78
CA GLY A 158 -13.14 7.54 13.35
C GLY A 158 -11.87 6.91 12.75
N THR A 159 -11.59 5.64 13.07
CA THR A 159 -10.66 4.84 12.27
C THR A 159 -11.15 3.40 12.14
N SER A 160 -11.33 2.93 10.91
CA SER A 160 -11.71 1.55 10.58
C SER A 160 -10.69 0.53 11.10
N VAL A 161 -11.19 -0.54 11.72
CA VAL A 161 -10.41 -1.60 12.36
C VAL A 161 -9.95 -2.61 11.31
N ALA A 162 -8.70 -2.48 10.88
CA ALA A 162 -7.90 -3.61 10.40
C ALA A 162 -6.62 -3.61 11.25
N SER A 163 -6.56 -4.54 12.21
CA SER A 163 -5.36 -4.92 12.97
C SER A 163 -4.43 -3.77 13.36
N LYS A 164 -4.92 -2.80 14.13
CA LYS A 164 -3.99 -1.96 14.90
C LYS A 164 -3.44 -2.85 16.02
N LYS A 165 -2.16 -3.24 15.92
CA LYS A 165 -1.34 -3.40 17.14
C LYS A 165 -1.71 -2.23 18.06
N PRO A 166 -1.93 -2.45 19.38
CA PRO A 166 -2.35 -1.38 20.28
C PRO A 166 -1.44 -0.18 20.04
N LYS A 167 -2.06 0.92 19.61
CA LYS A 167 -1.32 2.14 19.25
C LYS A 167 -0.74 2.64 20.57
N LYS A 168 0.53 2.34 20.84
CA LYS A 168 1.22 2.81 22.05
C LYS A 168 1.20 4.34 22.01
N GLU A 169 0.31 4.93 22.79
CA GLU A 169 0.18 6.37 22.91
C GLU A 169 1.27 6.84 23.87
N LYS A 170 2.27 7.57 23.34
CA LYS A 170 3.38 8.08 24.15
C LYS A 170 2.88 9.32 24.90
N VAL A 171 2.69 9.16 26.20
CA VAL A 171 2.42 10.28 27.12
C VAL A 171 3.74 10.73 27.74
N GLU A 172 4.07 12.01 27.62
CA GLU A 172 5.26 12.59 28.27
C GLU A 172 4.93 12.85 29.75
N LEU A 173 5.34 11.94 30.63
CA LEU A 173 5.10 12.05 32.07
C LEU A 173 5.91 13.20 32.67
N MET A 174 7.21 13.30 32.37
CA MET A 174 8.08 14.30 32.96
C MET A 174 9.16 14.73 31.97
N LYS A 175 9.47 16.03 31.98
CA LYS A 175 10.61 16.63 31.29
C LYS A 175 11.37 17.48 32.28
N THR A 176 12.59 17.06 32.61
CA THR A 176 13.48 17.79 33.51
C THR A 176 14.88 17.85 32.93
N GLY A 177 15.62 18.89 33.28
CA GLY A 177 17.05 19.02 33.01
C GLY A 177 17.92 18.48 34.15
N ASP A 178 17.32 18.12 35.28
CA ASP A 178 18.02 17.61 36.47
C ASP A 178 17.68 16.13 36.70
N ILE A 179 18.71 15.30 36.69
CA ILE A 179 18.57 13.86 36.92
C ILE A 179 18.17 13.57 38.38
N GLN A 180 18.53 14.45 39.33
CA GLN A 180 18.19 14.25 40.74
C GLN A 180 16.67 14.21 40.96
N GLU A 181 15.90 15.02 40.23
CA GLU A 181 14.43 15.01 40.33
C GLU A 181 13.81 13.67 39.89
N ILE A 182 14.47 12.93 38.99
CA ILE A 182 14.05 11.58 38.59
C ILE A 182 14.40 10.58 39.69
N LEU A 183 15.57 10.72 40.34
CA LEU A 183 16.03 9.84 41.41
C LEU A 183 15.22 10.00 42.70
N GLU A 184 14.77 11.21 43.01
CA GLU A 184 13.84 11.48 44.11
C GLU A 184 12.48 10.80 43.87
N GLY A 185 12.11 10.56 42.61
CA GLY A 185 11.01 9.69 42.19
C GLY A 185 9.60 10.23 42.45
N THR A 186 9.41 11.17 43.39
CA THR A 186 8.09 11.64 43.84
C THR A 186 7.22 12.20 42.72
N ALA A 187 7.76 13.09 41.89
CA ALA A 187 7.01 13.72 40.80
C ALA A 187 6.66 12.74 39.68
N LEU A 188 7.54 11.78 39.37
CA LEU A 188 7.31 10.77 38.35
C LEU A 188 6.28 9.73 38.83
N LEU A 189 6.41 9.27 40.08
CA LEU A 189 5.49 8.31 40.69
C LEU A 189 4.06 8.85 40.79
N ASN A 190 3.88 10.10 41.20
CA ASN A 190 2.54 10.72 41.27
C ASN A 190 1.87 10.74 39.89
N LYS A 191 2.63 11.07 38.83
CA LYS A 191 2.09 11.10 37.47
C LYS A 191 1.78 9.72 36.92
N ILE A 192 2.53 8.70 37.31
CA ILE A 192 2.21 7.30 36.97
C ILE A 192 0.90 6.90 37.66
N ALA A 193 0.76 7.19 38.96
CA ALA A 193 -0.45 6.90 39.72
C ALA A 193 -1.69 7.59 39.13
N GLU A 194 -1.56 8.85 38.71
CA GLU A 194 -2.63 9.57 38.00
C GLU A 194 -3.03 8.89 36.68
N GLN A 195 -2.09 8.27 35.95
CA GLN A 195 -2.43 7.52 34.73
C GLN A 195 -3.14 6.21 35.06
N GLU A 196 -2.66 5.48 36.07
CA GLU A 196 -3.28 4.22 36.51
C GLU A 196 -4.71 4.43 37.01
N GLU A 197 -4.98 5.51 37.77
CA GLU A 197 -6.33 5.87 38.20
C GLU A 197 -7.22 6.27 37.01
N ARG A 198 -6.65 6.97 36.03
CA ARG A 198 -7.40 7.49 34.87
C ARG A 198 -7.73 6.41 33.84
N TYR A 199 -6.90 5.38 33.70
CA TYR A 199 -7.18 4.22 32.84
C TYR A 199 -6.72 2.91 33.51
N PRO A 200 -7.49 2.38 34.47
CA PRO A 200 -7.10 1.20 35.27
C PRO A 200 -7.08 -0.10 34.45
N GLU A 201 -7.77 -0.15 33.32
CA GLU A 201 -7.83 -1.32 32.43
C GLU A 201 -6.70 -1.36 31.37
N LYS A 202 -5.77 -0.40 31.36
CA LYS A 202 -4.66 -0.38 30.39
C LYS A 202 -3.38 -0.95 30.98
N GLU A 203 -2.66 -1.75 30.19
CA GLU A 203 -1.28 -2.14 30.50
C GLU A 203 -0.31 -1.04 30.04
N TYR A 204 0.66 -0.70 30.89
CA TYR A 204 1.61 0.40 30.67
C TYR A 204 3.05 -0.10 30.51
N ASP A 205 3.74 0.41 29.50
CA ASP A 205 5.20 0.36 29.39
C ASP A 205 5.77 1.74 29.75
N VAL A 206 6.49 1.87 30.86
CA VAL A 206 7.14 3.13 31.26
C VAL A 206 8.57 3.18 30.71
N VAL A 207 8.88 4.21 29.92
CA VAL A 207 10.20 4.41 29.29
C VAL A 207 10.76 5.78 29.65
N VAL A 208 11.98 5.80 30.21
CA VAL A 208 12.75 7.04 30.47
C VAL A 208 13.72 7.26 29.32
N SER A 209 13.79 8.49 28.78
CA SER A 209 14.69 8.84 27.66
C SER A 209 15.59 10.01 28.03
N LEU A 210 16.90 9.86 27.81
CA LEU A 210 17.89 10.93 27.97
C LEU A 210 18.21 11.54 26.60
N ILE A 211 18.12 12.86 26.47
CA ILE A 211 18.35 13.59 25.21
C ILE A 211 19.43 14.63 25.45
N TYR A 212 20.55 14.52 24.75
CA TYR A 212 21.64 15.50 24.78
C TYR A 212 21.32 16.66 23.83
N LYS A 213 21.65 17.88 24.25
CA LYS A 213 21.72 19.05 23.38
C LYS A 213 23.17 19.50 23.35
N GLU A 214 23.72 19.67 22.15
CA GLU A 214 25.03 20.29 21.94
C GLU A 214 25.04 21.76 22.38
#